data_AF-A0A1X1TC00-F1
#
_entry.id   AF-A0A1X1TC00-F1
#
_cell.length_a   1.000
_cell.length_b   1.000
_cell.length_c   1.000
_cell.angle_alpha   90.00
_cell.angle_beta   90.00
_cell.angle_gamma   90.00
#
_symmetry.space_group_name_H-M   'P 1'
#
loop_
_entity.id
_entity.type
_entity.pdbx_description
1 polymer ?
#
loop_
_entity_poly.entity_id
_entity_poly.type
_entity_poly.pdbx_seq_one_letter_code
_entity_poly.pdbx_strand_id
1 'polypeptide(L)'
;MATLTFVYSDSTAVVGPLATVSEPHSWDLCVGHASRITAPRGWELVRHAGPLPSHSDDDELVALADAVREGRDSAAPASGGVVPGFSDPTSGAQSRALLAPPVLRPEPTGRRRGHLRVLPDPAE
;
A
#
# COMPACT_ATOMS: atom_id res chain seq x y z
N MET A 1 5.76 -8.43 -2.41
CA MET A 1 5.72 -7.45 -1.28
C MET A 1 5.11 -8.15 -0.05
N ALA A 2 5.07 -7.53 1.13
CA ALA A 2 4.54 -8.11 2.38
C ALA A 2 3.79 -7.08 3.22
N THR A 3 2.98 -7.53 4.18
CA THR A 3 2.40 -6.67 5.22
C THR A 3 2.91 -7.11 6.60
N LEU A 4 3.27 -6.13 7.41
CA LEU A 4 3.65 -6.27 8.82
C LEU A 4 2.48 -5.86 9.71
N THR A 5 2.10 -6.73 10.64
CA THR A 5 1.08 -6.45 11.65
C THR A 5 1.67 -6.63 13.05
N PHE A 6 1.45 -5.63 13.93
CA PHE A 6 1.81 -5.73 15.34
C PHE A 6 0.57 -6.04 16.18
N VAL A 7 0.61 -7.15 16.92
CA VAL A 7 -0.41 -7.52 17.91
C VAL A 7 0.17 -7.29 19.30
N TYR A 8 -0.09 -6.08 19.83
CA TYR A 8 0.51 -5.61 21.08
C TYR A 8 0.13 -6.45 22.30
N SER A 9 -1.12 -6.94 22.37
CA SER A 9 -1.57 -7.79 23.48
C SER A 9 -0.74 -9.06 23.62
N ASP A 10 -0.31 -9.59 22.49
CA ASP A 10 0.38 -10.87 22.40
C ASP A 10 1.89 -10.68 22.30
N SER A 11 2.36 -9.43 22.22
CA SER A 11 3.76 -9.08 21.93
C SER A 11 4.27 -9.80 20.68
N THR A 12 3.47 -9.81 19.61
CA THR A 12 3.84 -10.47 18.34
C THR A 12 3.89 -9.51 17.16
N ALA A 13 4.83 -9.78 16.26
CA ALA A 13 4.96 -9.14 14.97
C ALA A 13 4.80 -10.20 13.89
N VAL A 14 3.84 -10.03 12.98
CA VAL A 14 3.57 -10.98 11.90
C VAL A 14 3.91 -10.35 10.57
N VAL A 15 4.78 -11.01 9.79
CA VAL A 15 5.09 -10.63 8.42
C VAL A 15 4.43 -11.64 7.47
N GLY A 16 3.39 -11.19 6.78
CA GLY A 16 2.58 -12.01 5.87
C GLY A 16 2.57 -11.49 4.44
N PRO A 17 1.82 -12.17 3.54
CA PRO A 17 1.47 -11.64 2.22
C PRO A 17 0.85 -10.24 2.32
N LEU A 18 0.82 -9.52 1.20
CA LEU A 18 0.20 -8.21 1.12
C LEU A 18 -1.29 -8.30 1.51
N ALA A 19 -1.72 -7.51 2.48
CA ALA A 19 -3.11 -7.46 2.91
C ALA A 19 -4.01 -6.95 1.78
N THR A 20 -5.22 -7.52 1.68
CA THR A 20 -6.22 -7.12 0.66
C THR A 20 -7.06 -5.93 1.12
N VAL A 21 -7.04 -5.63 2.42
CA VAL A 21 -7.77 -4.55 3.06
C VAL A 21 -6.79 -3.76 3.92
N SER A 22 -7.04 -2.46 4.09
CA SER A 22 -6.24 -1.63 4.97
C SER A 22 -6.67 -1.84 6.42
N GLU A 23 -5.80 -2.44 7.24
CA GLU A 23 -6.00 -2.54 8.68
C GLU A 23 -5.27 -1.43 9.45
N PRO A 24 -5.88 -0.90 10.53
CA PRO A 24 -5.16 -0.08 11.51
C PRO A 24 -4.06 -0.94 12.18
N HIS A 25 -2.85 -0.39 12.29
CA HIS A 25 -1.66 -1.07 12.82
C HIS A 25 -1.04 -2.12 11.89
N SER A 26 -1.27 -2.00 10.58
CA SER A 26 -0.56 -2.73 9.54
C SER A 26 0.33 -1.80 8.70
N TRP A 27 1.45 -2.31 8.20
CA TRP A 27 2.36 -1.58 7.30
C TRP A 27 2.80 -2.47 6.14
N ASP A 28 2.69 -1.94 4.92
CA ASP A 28 3.20 -2.63 3.74
C ASP A 28 4.71 -2.41 3.58
N LEU A 29 5.41 -3.52 3.39
CA LEU A 29 6.86 -3.60 3.26
C LEU A 29 7.23 -4.11 1.87
N CYS A 30 8.24 -3.48 1.26
CA CYS A 30 8.90 -4.07 0.10
C CYS A 30 9.66 -5.35 0.53
N VAL A 31 10.03 -6.19 -0.44
CA VAL A 31 10.72 -7.47 -0.18
C VAL A 31 12.01 -7.28 0.64
N GLY A 32 12.75 -6.20 0.39
CA GLY A 32 13.97 -5.88 1.13
C GLY A 32 13.72 -5.49 2.59
N HIS A 33 12.64 -4.77 2.88
CA HIS A 33 12.27 -4.42 4.27
C HIS A 33 11.67 -5.63 4.99
N ALA A 34 10.84 -6.42 4.30
CA ALA A 34 10.26 -7.63 4.85
C ALA A 34 11.34 -8.63 5.30
N SER A 35 12.46 -8.76 4.57
CA SER A 35 13.55 -9.69 4.94
C SER A 35 14.41 -9.21 6.12
N ARG A 36 14.58 -7.90 6.29
CA ARG A 36 15.48 -7.31 7.29
C ARG A 36 14.81 -6.92 8.60
N ILE A 37 13.49 -6.77 8.60
CA ILE A 37 12.78 -6.30 9.78
C ILE A 37 12.94 -7.28 10.95
N THR A 38 13.03 -6.73 12.16
CA THR A 38 13.15 -7.48 13.42
C THR A 38 12.03 -7.05 14.37
N ALA A 39 11.55 -7.97 15.18
CA ALA A 39 10.58 -7.64 16.23
C ALA A 39 11.25 -6.87 17.39
N PRO A 40 10.47 -6.13 18.19
CA PRO A 40 10.93 -5.57 19.45
C PRO A 40 11.52 -6.63 20.39
N ARG A 41 12.29 -6.19 21.40
CA ARG A 41 12.89 -7.12 22.37
C ARG A 41 11.79 -7.82 23.16
N GLY A 42 11.90 -9.15 23.26
CA GLY A 42 10.92 -9.99 23.95
C GLY A 42 9.63 -10.24 23.16
N TRP A 43 9.55 -9.78 21.91
CA TRP A 43 8.44 -10.06 21.01
C TRP A 43 8.73 -11.24 20.10
N GLU A 44 7.69 -11.99 19.74
CA GLU A 44 7.77 -13.05 18.76
C GLU A 44 7.63 -12.49 17.33
N LEU A 45 8.52 -12.90 16.42
CA LEU A 45 8.43 -12.56 15.01
C LEU A 45 7.99 -13.80 14.21
N VAL A 46 6.76 -13.76 13.69
CA VAL A 46 6.22 -14.83 12.85
C VAL A 46 6.32 -14.40 11.39
N ARG A 47 6.92 -15.25 10.56
CA ARG A 47 7.03 -15.02 9.12
C ARG A 47 6.23 -16.08 8.38
N HIS A 48 5.53 -15.68 7.33
CA HIS A 48 4.91 -16.64 6.43
C HIS A 48 5.97 -17.56 5.81
N ALA A 49 5.72 -18.87 5.82
CA ALA A 49 6.67 -19.91 5.41
C ALA A 49 6.87 -20.02 3.88
N GLY A 50 6.03 -19.35 3.08
CA GLY A 50 6.10 -19.34 1.63
C GLY A 50 6.89 -18.16 1.06
N PRO A 51 7.45 -18.28 -0.16
CA PRO A 51 7.90 -17.12 -0.91
C PRO A 51 6.76 -16.09 -0.97
N LEU A 52 7.05 -14.85 -0.60
CA LEU A 52 6.11 -13.77 -0.83
C LEU A 52 5.82 -13.72 -2.33
N PRO A 53 4.57 -13.53 -2.76
CA PRO A 53 4.27 -13.41 -4.18
C PRO A 53 5.13 -12.29 -4.77
N SER A 54 6.11 -12.68 -5.58
CA SER A 54 6.77 -11.80 -6.53
C SER A 54 5.83 -11.71 -7.71
N HIS A 55 5.37 -10.50 -8.02
CA HIS A 55 4.51 -10.31 -9.17
C HIS A 55 5.24 -10.75 -10.44
N SER A 56 4.65 -11.75 -11.11
CA SER A 56 4.91 -12.23 -12.46
C SER A 56 6.31 -12.72 -12.75
N ASP A 57 6.42 -14.01 -13.02
CA ASP A 57 7.51 -14.49 -13.87
C ASP A 57 7.35 -13.81 -15.24
N ASP A 58 8.45 -13.31 -15.84
CA ASP A 58 8.43 -12.63 -17.14
C ASP A 58 7.75 -13.49 -18.23
N ASP A 59 7.86 -14.81 -18.09
CA ASP A 59 7.22 -15.81 -18.95
C ASP A 59 5.68 -15.75 -18.91
N GLU A 60 5.08 -15.44 -17.76
CA GLU A 60 3.62 -15.29 -17.62
C GLU A 60 3.13 -14.03 -18.35
N LEU A 61 3.91 -12.94 -18.31
CA LEU A 61 3.58 -11.72 -19.05
C LEU A 61 3.65 -11.93 -20.55
N VAL A 62 4.65 -12.69 -21.02
CA VAL A 62 4.79 -13.06 -22.42
C VAL A 62 3.62 -13.95 -22.86
N ALA A 63 3.27 -14.96 -22.06
CA ALA A 63 2.13 -15.84 -22.34
C ALA A 63 0.79 -15.08 -22.41
N LEU A 64 0.56 -14.14 -21.50
CA LEU A 64 -0.62 -13.26 -21.54
C LEU A 64 -0.62 -12.35 -22.78
N ALA A 65 0.54 -11.80 -23.15
CA ALA A 65 0.66 -10.97 -24.35
C ALA A 65 0.37 -11.74 -25.64
N ASP A 66 0.80 -13.01 -25.72
CA ASP A 66 0.50 -13.91 -26.83
C ASP A 66 -0.99 -14.27 -26.87
N ALA A 67 -1.57 -14.66 -25.73
CA ALA A 67 -2.98 -14.99 -25.63
C ALA A 67 -3.90 -13.81 -26.02
N VAL A 68 -3.53 -12.58 -25.61
CA VAL A 68 -4.24 -11.37 -26.05
C VAL A 68 -4.13 -11.21 -27.56
N ARG A 69 -2.94 -11.33 -28.17
CA ARG A 69 -2.74 -11.25 -29.64
C ARG A 69 -3.58 -12.27 -30.40
N GLU A 70 -3.56 -13.53 -29.98
CA GLU A 70 -4.38 -14.58 -30.58
C GLU A 70 -5.88 -14.28 -30.48
N GLY A 71 -6.34 -13.75 -29.34
CA GLY A 71 -7.74 -13.37 -29.15
C GLY A 71 -8.21 -12.19 -30.02
N ARG A 72 -7.31 -11.30 -30.46
CA ARG A 72 -7.62 -10.19 -31.40
C ARG A 72 -7.49 -10.64 -32.85
N ASP A 73 -6.54 -11.52 -33.16
CA ASP A 73 -6.34 -12.04 -34.52
C ASP A 73 -7.46 -13.02 -34.90
N SER A 74 -7.96 -13.80 -33.93
CA SER A 74 -9.21 -14.56 -34.05
C SER A 74 -10.46 -13.66 -34.14
N ALA A 75 -10.33 -12.35 -33.89
CA ALA A 75 -11.39 -11.36 -33.91
C ALA A 75 -11.13 -10.25 -34.96
N ALA A 76 -11.04 -10.58 -36.25
CA ALA A 76 -11.13 -9.58 -37.32
C ALA A 76 -11.71 -10.12 -38.66
N PRO A 77 -12.48 -9.33 -39.45
CA PRO A 77 -13.46 -8.30 -39.06
C PRO A 77 -14.83 -8.45 -39.78
N ALA A 78 -15.90 -7.88 -39.20
CA ALA A 78 -16.96 -7.26 -40.00
C ALA A 78 -16.63 -5.76 -40.08
N SER A 79 -16.31 -5.30 -41.29
CA SER A 79 -15.88 -3.93 -41.63
C SER A 79 -16.80 -2.84 -41.09
N GLY A 80 -16.23 -1.76 -40.54
CA GLY A 80 -17.00 -0.54 -40.28
C GLY A 80 -16.28 0.56 -39.50
N GLY A 81 -15.46 1.36 -40.19
CA GLY A 81 -15.35 2.81 -39.90
C GLY A 81 -14.25 3.26 -38.94
N VAL A 82 -13.17 3.79 -39.51
CA VAL A 82 -12.33 4.82 -38.88
C VAL A 82 -13.16 6.09 -38.65
N VAL A 83 -13.20 6.56 -37.40
CA VAL A 83 -13.28 8.00 -37.09
C VAL A 83 -12.27 8.29 -35.96
N PRO A 84 -11.19 9.07 -36.20
CA PRO A 84 -10.36 9.56 -35.12
C PRO A 84 -11.04 10.82 -34.57
N GLY A 85 -11.99 10.63 -33.66
CA GLY A 85 -12.59 11.69 -32.86
C GLY A 85 -11.83 11.86 -31.56
N PHE A 86 -10.58 12.36 -31.62
CA PHE A 86 -9.89 12.83 -30.42
C PHE A 86 -10.48 14.20 -30.06
N SER A 87 -11.60 14.20 -29.33
CA SER A 87 -12.09 15.40 -28.67
C SER A 87 -11.33 15.57 -27.36
N ASP A 88 -10.48 16.59 -27.36
CA ASP A 88 -9.76 17.15 -26.22
C ASP A 88 -10.70 17.52 -25.06
N PRO A 89 -10.55 16.96 -23.84
CA PRO A 89 -11.26 17.45 -22.67
C PRO A 89 -10.44 18.54 -21.96
N THR A 90 -10.07 19.62 -22.65
CA THR A 90 -9.65 20.85 -21.99
C THR A 90 -10.81 21.84 -21.90
N SER A 91 -11.62 21.68 -20.85
CA SER A 91 -12.28 22.82 -20.23
C SER A 91 -12.77 22.48 -18.82
N GLY A 92 -12.04 22.96 -17.82
CA GLY A 92 -12.63 23.54 -16.62
C GLY A 92 -13.21 22.58 -15.57
N ALA A 93 -12.48 21.56 -15.15
CA ALA A 93 -12.73 20.93 -13.86
C ALA A 93 -12.30 21.91 -12.75
N GLN A 94 -13.32 22.56 -12.20
CA GLN A 94 -13.30 23.51 -11.10
C GLN A 94 -12.36 23.04 -9.99
N SER A 95 -11.33 23.86 -9.72
CA SER A 95 -10.46 23.75 -8.55
C SER A 95 -11.29 23.87 -7.27
N ARG A 96 -11.90 22.78 -6.83
CA ARG A 96 -12.46 22.66 -5.49
C ARG A 96 -11.29 22.44 -4.54
N ALA A 97 -10.66 23.55 -4.17
CA ALA A 97 -9.83 23.61 -2.98
C ALA A 97 -10.70 23.24 -1.78
N LEU A 98 -10.67 21.97 -1.38
CA LEU A 98 -11.11 21.57 -0.06
C LEU A 98 -10.08 22.15 0.91
N LEU A 99 -10.42 23.30 1.48
CA LEU A 99 -9.70 23.88 2.61
C LEU A 99 -9.57 22.79 3.68
N ALA A 100 -8.34 22.36 3.96
CA ALA A 100 -8.06 21.50 5.10
C ALA A 100 -8.48 22.25 6.38
N PRO A 101 -9.24 21.63 7.30
CA PRO A 101 -9.55 22.25 8.58
C PRO A 101 -8.24 22.49 9.35
N PRO A 102 -8.12 23.60 10.12
CA PRO A 102 -6.94 23.84 10.92
C PRO A 102 -6.78 22.69 11.91
N VAL A 103 -5.63 22.00 11.86
CA VAL A 103 -5.23 21.03 12.87
C VAL A 103 -5.20 21.78 14.19
N LEU A 104 -6.18 21.49 15.06
CA LEU A 104 -6.15 21.91 16.45
C LEU A 104 -4.87 21.34 17.05
N ARG A 105 -3.91 22.23 17.30
CA ARG A 105 -2.69 21.88 18.03
C ARG A 105 -3.14 21.41 19.42
N PRO A 106 -2.82 20.17 19.82
CA PRO A 106 -3.12 19.74 21.17
C PRO A 106 -2.43 20.69 22.16
N GLU A 107 -3.19 21.18 23.13
CA GLU A 107 -2.72 22.00 24.24
C GLU A 107 -1.49 21.32 24.89
N PRO A 108 -0.41 22.07 25.17
CA PRO A 108 0.84 21.49 25.64
C PRO A 108 0.74 21.08 27.12
N THR A 109 0.22 19.88 27.40
CA THR A 109 0.32 19.25 28.72
C THR A 109 1.70 18.58 28.85
N GLY A 110 2.70 19.33 29.32
CA GLY A 110 4.00 18.74 29.67
C GLY A 110 5.17 19.72 29.76
N ARG A 111 6.18 19.33 30.55
CA ARG A 111 7.42 20.09 30.72
C ARG A 111 8.35 19.82 29.54
N ARG A 112 8.71 20.85 28.78
CA ARG A 112 9.63 20.74 27.63
C ARG A 112 11.09 20.74 28.08
N ARG A 113 11.91 19.87 27.48
CA ARG A 113 13.39 19.94 27.52
C ARG A 113 13.89 20.07 26.08
N GLY A 114 13.99 21.30 25.59
CA GLY A 114 14.38 21.58 24.21
C GLY A 114 13.35 21.08 23.18
N HIS A 115 13.79 20.26 22.22
CA HIS A 115 12.95 19.71 21.16
C HIS A 115 12.18 18.43 21.59
N LEU A 116 12.48 17.87 22.75
CA LEU A 116 11.83 16.66 23.26
C LEU A 116 10.67 17.00 24.20
N ARG A 117 9.60 16.20 24.11
CA ARG A 117 8.39 16.29 24.93
C ARG A 117 8.31 15.04 25.81
N VAL A 118 8.22 15.25 27.12
CA VAL A 118 7.91 14.17 28.07
C VAL A 118 6.39 14.10 28.18
N LEU A 119 5.82 12.99 27.71
CA LEU A 119 4.41 12.66 27.94
C LEU A 119 4.26 12.21 29.41
N PRO A 120 3.24 12.68 30.14
CA PRO A 120 2.94 12.15 31.46
C PRO A 120 2.58 10.66 31.35
N ASP A 121 2.98 9.89 32.36
CA ASP A 121 2.57 8.48 32.46
C ASP A 121 1.04 8.39 32.49
N PRO A 122 0.43 7.43 31.75
CA PRO A 122 -1.01 7.24 31.79
C PRO A 122 -1.42 6.84 33.21
N ALA A 123 -2.51 7.44 33.71
CA ALA A 123 -3.11 7.02 34.97
C ALA A 123 -3.61 5.57 34.84
N GLU A 124 -3.30 4.74 35.84
CA GLU A 124 -3.80 3.37 35.98
C GLU A 124 -5.33 3.28 35.99
#